data_AF-A0A924NYC7-F1
#
_entry.id   AF-A0A924NYC7-F1
#
_cell.length_a   1.000
_cell.length_b   1.000
_cell.length_c   1.000
_cell.angle_alpha   90.00
_cell.angle_beta   90.00
_cell.angle_gamma   90.00
#
_symmetry.space_group_name_H-M   'P 1'
#
loop_
_entity.id
_entity.type
_entity.pdbx_description
1 polymer ?
#
loop_
_entity_poly.entity_id
_entity_poly.type
_entity_poly.pdbx_seq_one_letter_code
_entity_poly.pdbx_strand_id
1 'polypeptide(L)'
;MNLLKKSATAVIVTLSLSLSGCAMTRAATAWMQSNASFVRCTPDPRILCEPGSESLATSIAPMLPSVISTVEKAQYSRFTAPIIIQTYATRESFSKHSGSPDYAEGTVSLGVLHLSPKLLTTPQRTKGILTHELSHLNLLLQMGSLSLSQVPSWFTEGLATYVSDGGGAETATTANAHYALL
;
A
#
# COMPACT_ATOMS: atom_id res chain seq x y z
N MET A 1 -22.44 -2.86 45.96
CA MET A 1 -21.92 -1.87 44.99
C MET A 1 -20.57 -2.24 44.34
N ASN A 2 -20.06 -3.47 44.46
CA ASN A 2 -18.74 -3.90 43.93
C ASN A 2 -18.80 -4.98 42.83
N LEU A 3 -19.98 -5.51 42.49
CA LEU A 3 -20.16 -6.50 41.41
C LEU A 3 -20.40 -5.84 40.04
N LEU A 4 -21.12 -4.70 40.01
CA LEU A 4 -21.39 -3.94 38.78
C LEU A 4 -20.11 -3.32 38.16
N LYS A 5 -19.10 -2.98 38.97
CA LYS A 5 -17.83 -2.41 38.48
C LYS A 5 -16.93 -3.44 37.80
N LYS A 6 -17.00 -4.73 38.18
CA LYS A 6 -16.16 -5.80 37.59
C LYS A 6 -16.63 -6.19 36.19
N SER A 7 -17.94 -6.12 35.93
CA SER A 7 -18.52 -6.44 34.62
C SER A 7 -18.22 -5.37 33.57
N ALA A 8 -18.18 -4.09 33.95
CA ALA A 8 -17.84 -3.00 33.03
C ALA A 8 -16.39 -3.07 32.51
N THR A 9 -15.43 -3.42 33.37
CA THR A 9 -14.01 -3.50 32.97
C THR A 9 -13.71 -4.68 32.06
N ALA A 10 -14.40 -5.83 32.26
CA ALA A 10 -14.24 -7.00 31.40
C ALA A 10 -14.83 -6.80 29.99
N VAL A 11 -15.96 -6.09 29.87
CA VAL A 11 -16.56 -5.76 28.57
C VAL A 11 -15.68 -4.80 27.78
N ILE A 12 -15.01 -3.85 28.44
CA ILE A 12 -14.12 -2.88 27.76
C ILE A 12 -12.83 -3.56 27.24
N VAL A 13 -12.20 -4.46 28.00
CA VAL A 13 -10.99 -5.18 27.52
C VAL A 13 -11.29 -6.11 26.34
N THR A 14 -12.47 -6.71 26.30
CA THR A 14 -12.86 -7.63 25.21
C THR A 14 -13.24 -6.88 23.92
N LEU A 15 -13.74 -5.64 24.04
CA LEU A 15 -14.10 -4.79 22.89
C LEU A 15 -12.89 -4.10 22.24
N SER A 16 -11.80 -3.88 22.99
CA SER A 16 -10.56 -3.30 22.46
C SER A 16 -9.75 -4.28 21.59
N LEU A 17 -9.91 -5.59 21.82
CA LEU A 17 -9.18 -6.65 21.08
C LEU A 17 -9.79 -6.96 19.71
N SER A 18 -11.04 -6.58 19.45
CA SER A 18 -11.72 -6.86 18.19
C SER A 18 -11.41 -5.85 17.07
N LEU A 19 -11.00 -4.62 17.41
CA LEU A 19 -10.72 -3.56 16.41
C LEU A 19 -9.32 -3.68 15.80
N SER A 20 -8.31 -4.07 16.58
CA SER A 20 -6.95 -4.31 16.06
C SER A 20 -6.79 -5.65 15.35
N GLY A 21 -7.72 -6.58 15.57
CA GLY A 21 -7.68 -7.92 14.97
C GLY A 21 -7.80 -7.90 13.45
N CYS A 22 -8.61 -7.01 12.88
CA CYS A 22 -8.91 -7.01 11.44
C CYS A 22 -7.71 -6.64 10.54
N ALA A 23 -6.77 -5.82 11.02
CA ALA A 23 -5.57 -5.48 10.23
C ALA A 23 -4.55 -6.62 10.30
N MET A 24 -4.36 -7.19 11.49
CA MET A 24 -3.44 -8.30 11.70
C MET A 24 -3.89 -9.58 10.99
N THR A 25 -5.20 -9.89 11.00
CA THR A 25 -5.74 -11.02 10.25
C THR A 25 -5.55 -10.85 8.76
N ARG A 26 -5.80 -9.66 8.20
CA ARG A 26 -5.57 -9.36 6.78
C ARG A 26 -4.10 -9.52 6.38
N ALA A 27 -3.18 -9.00 7.19
CA ALA A 27 -1.75 -9.17 6.95
C ALA A 27 -1.32 -10.65 7.00
N ALA A 28 -1.82 -11.41 7.99
CA ALA A 28 -1.55 -12.84 8.08
C ALA A 28 -2.12 -13.61 6.89
N THR A 29 -3.34 -13.31 6.44
CA THR A 29 -3.94 -13.94 5.26
C THR A 29 -3.19 -13.61 3.98
N ALA A 30 -2.70 -12.38 3.84
CA ALA A 30 -1.88 -11.93 2.72
C ALA A 30 -0.57 -12.70 2.65
N TRP A 31 0.12 -12.86 3.79
CA TRP A 31 1.36 -13.64 3.89
C TRP A 31 1.20 -15.11 3.50
N MET A 32 -0.01 -15.67 3.67
CA MET A 32 -0.34 -17.04 3.28
C MET A 32 -0.76 -17.18 1.81
N GLN A 33 -0.96 -16.08 1.07
CA GLN A 33 -1.38 -16.20 -0.34
C GLN A 33 -0.21 -16.66 -1.21
N SER A 34 -0.52 -17.57 -2.13
CA SER A 34 0.44 -18.03 -3.13
C SER A 34 0.48 -17.07 -4.31
N ASN A 35 1.69 -16.71 -4.74
CA ASN A 35 1.90 -15.93 -5.96
C ASN A 35 2.19 -16.80 -7.19
N ALA A 36 1.96 -18.11 -7.11
CA ALA A 36 2.30 -19.05 -8.19
C ALA A 36 1.55 -18.81 -9.51
N SER A 37 0.39 -18.14 -9.46
CA SER A 37 -0.40 -17.79 -10.65
C SER A 37 0.08 -16.53 -11.35
N PHE A 38 0.99 -15.75 -10.75
CA PHE A 38 1.49 -14.51 -11.34
C PHE A 38 2.46 -14.78 -12.48
N VAL A 39 2.24 -14.12 -13.62
CA VAL A 39 3.03 -14.29 -14.84
C VAL A 39 3.64 -12.98 -15.31
N ARG A 40 4.73 -13.07 -16.07
CA ARG A 40 5.25 -11.90 -16.81
C ARG A 40 4.32 -11.59 -17.97
N CYS A 41 3.74 -10.40 -17.94
CA CYS A 41 2.74 -9.94 -18.91
C CYS A 41 3.18 -8.69 -19.69
N THR A 42 4.34 -8.12 -19.33
CA THR A 42 4.95 -6.99 -20.04
C THR A 42 6.41 -7.28 -20.32
N PRO A 43 7.08 -6.55 -21.23
CA PRO A 43 8.52 -6.64 -21.41
C PRO A 43 9.32 -6.28 -20.16
N ASP A 44 8.74 -5.50 -19.23
CA ASP A 44 9.38 -5.16 -17.97
C ASP A 44 9.25 -6.31 -16.96
N PRO A 45 10.35 -6.99 -16.60
CA PRO A 45 10.30 -8.18 -15.75
C PRO A 45 9.91 -7.88 -14.29
N ARG A 46 9.84 -6.60 -13.91
CA ARG A 46 9.41 -6.15 -12.58
C ARG A 46 7.89 -6.26 -12.40
N ILE A 47 7.13 -6.30 -13.50
CA ILE A 47 5.67 -6.32 -13.47
C ILE A 47 5.18 -7.76 -13.68
N LEU A 48 4.45 -8.24 -12.69
CA LEU A 48 3.82 -9.55 -12.67
C LEU A 48 2.30 -9.38 -12.65
N CYS A 49 1.61 -10.08 -13.54
CA CYS A 49 0.16 -10.04 -13.64
C CYS A 49 -0.49 -11.27 -13.01
N GLU A 50 -1.52 -11.05 -12.23
CA GLU A 50 -2.62 -12.01 -12.13
C GLU A 50 -3.30 -12.12 -13.51
N PRO A 51 -3.63 -13.32 -14.00
CA PRO A 51 -4.35 -13.48 -15.26
C PRO A 51 -5.60 -12.59 -15.32
N GLY A 52 -5.72 -11.75 -16.35
CA GLY A 52 -6.80 -10.77 -16.49
C GLY A 52 -6.45 -9.34 -16.05
N SER A 53 -5.24 -9.11 -15.52
CA SER A 53 -4.75 -7.78 -15.10
C SER A 53 -3.83 -7.10 -16.12
N GLU A 54 -3.66 -7.67 -17.31
CA GLU A 54 -2.69 -7.25 -18.32
C GLU A 54 -2.93 -5.81 -18.81
N SER A 55 -4.19 -5.37 -18.83
CA SER A 55 -4.54 -3.98 -19.20
C SER A 55 -3.95 -2.97 -18.22
N LEU A 56 -4.00 -3.26 -16.91
CA LEU A 56 -3.38 -2.42 -15.89
C LEU A 56 -1.86 -2.45 -16.00
N ALA A 57 -1.26 -3.63 -16.18
CA ALA A 57 0.18 -3.74 -16.33
C ALA A 57 0.69 -2.98 -17.57
N THR A 58 -0.03 -3.06 -18.68
CA THR A 58 0.29 -2.37 -19.93
C THR A 58 0.20 -0.85 -19.77
N SER A 59 -0.76 -0.35 -18.99
CA SER A 59 -0.92 1.09 -18.78
C SER A 59 0.18 1.70 -17.89
N ILE A 60 0.68 0.95 -16.89
CA ILE A 60 1.72 1.44 -15.97
C ILE A 60 3.15 1.25 -16.49
N ALA A 61 3.41 0.20 -17.28
CA ALA A 61 4.75 -0.14 -17.77
C ALA A 61 5.52 1.04 -18.39
N PRO A 62 4.94 1.85 -19.29
CA PRO A 62 5.67 2.99 -19.88
C PRO A 62 5.98 4.11 -18.86
N MET A 63 5.23 4.21 -17.77
CA MET A 63 5.45 5.23 -16.74
C MET A 63 6.60 4.86 -15.79
N LEU A 64 6.86 3.56 -15.61
CA LEU A 64 7.68 3.01 -14.55
C LEU A 64 9.11 3.59 -14.48
N PRO A 65 9.87 3.74 -15.58
CA PRO A 65 11.21 4.33 -15.51
C PRO A 65 11.20 5.78 -14.97
N SER A 66 10.21 6.58 -15.39
CA SER A 66 10.12 7.98 -14.99
C SER A 66 9.76 8.14 -13.50
N VAL A 67 8.80 7.36 -13.01
CA VAL A 67 8.37 7.44 -11.59
C VAL A 67 9.46 6.92 -10.65
N ILE A 68 10.22 5.90 -11.03
CA ILE A 68 11.38 5.43 -10.26
C ILE A 68 12.41 6.55 -10.16
N SER A 69 12.76 7.18 -11.29
CA SER A 69 13.71 8.29 -11.29
C SER A 69 13.24 9.46 -10.43
N THR A 70 11.94 9.76 -10.39
CA THR A 70 11.37 10.78 -9.50
C THR A 70 11.57 10.42 -8.04
N VAL A 71 11.22 9.19 -7.65
CA VAL A 71 11.36 8.71 -6.25
C VAL A 71 12.82 8.75 -5.81
N GLU A 72 13.72 8.19 -6.62
CA GLU A 72 15.14 8.12 -6.26
C GLU A 72 15.77 9.52 -6.11
N LYS A 73 15.40 10.44 -7.00
CA LYS A 73 15.86 11.84 -6.93
C LYS A 73 15.32 12.56 -5.71
N ALA A 74 14.03 12.40 -5.40
CA ALA A 74 13.38 13.14 -4.32
C ALA A 74 13.75 12.61 -2.93
N GLN A 75 13.98 11.30 -2.80
CA GLN A 75 14.37 10.66 -1.54
C GLN A 75 15.89 10.51 -1.37
N TYR A 76 16.68 11.00 -2.34
CA TYR A 76 18.14 10.94 -2.34
C TYR A 76 18.70 9.52 -2.12
N SER A 77 18.00 8.49 -2.60
CA SER A 77 18.38 7.09 -2.42
C SER A 77 17.89 6.25 -3.59
N ARG A 78 18.53 5.09 -3.82
CA ARG A 78 18.10 4.11 -4.81
C ARG A 78 17.34 2.96 -4.14
N PHE A 79 16.55 2.22 -4.90
CA PHE A 79 15.96 0.97 -4.42
C PHE A 79 17.09 -0.04 -4.12
N THR A 80 17.13 -0.57 -2.89
CA THR A 80 18.19 -1.50 -2.42
C THR A 80 17.94 -2.95 -2.79
N ALA A 81 16.74 -3.26 -3.30
CA ALA A 81 16.35 -4.57 -3.79
C ALA A 81 15.51 -4.43 -5.08
N PRO A 82 15.32 -5.51 -5.86
CA PRO A 82 14.49 -5.48 -7.05
C PRO A 82 13.07 -4.99 -6.75
N ILE A 83 12.58 -4.04 -7.55
CA ILE A 83 11.18 -3.62 -7.51
C ILE A 83 10.33 -4.75 -8.10
N ILE A 84 9.37 -5.23 -7.32
CA ILE A 84 8.36 -6.20 -7.77
C ILE A 84 7.00 -5.53 -7.70
N ILE A 85 6.27 -5.57 -8.82
CA ILE A 85 4.94 -4.98 -8.97
C ILE A 85 3.98 -6.10 -9.33
N GLN A 86 2.88 -6.23 -8.58
CA GLN A 86 1.81 -7.17 -8.84
C GLN A 86 0.53 -6.42 -9.22
N THR A 87 -0.02 -6.73 -10.39
CA THR A 87 -1.32 -6.23 -10.83
C THR A 87 -2.38 -7.30 -10.64
N TYR A 88 -3.58 -6.88 -10.22
CA TYR A 88 -4.68 -7.78 -9.88
C TYR A 88 -5.84 -7.63 -10.87
N ALA A 89 -6.49 -8.75 -11.18
CA ALA A 89 -7.65 -8.77 -12.07
C ALA A 89 -8.90 -8.24 -11.36
N THR A 90 -9.00 -8.46 -10.04
CA THR A 90 -10.15 -8.02 -9.23
C THR A 90 -9.71 -7.29 -7.96
N ARG A 91 -10.61 -6.45 -7.41
CA ARG A 91 -10.37 -5.72 -6.16
C ARG A 91 -10.33 -6.67 -4.96
N GLU A 92 -11.08 -7.76 -5.03
CA GLU A 92 -11.09 -8.83 -4.04
C GLU A 92 -9.75 -9.57 -4.01
N SER A 93 -9.19 -9.91 -5.17
CA SER A 93 -7.88 -10.56 -5.25
C SER A 93 -6.77 -9.63 -4.73
N PHE A 94 -6.81 -8.35 -5.13
CA PHE A 94 -5.94 -7.32 -4.58
C PHE A 94 -6.01 -7.26 -3.05
N SER A 95 -7.21 -7.17 -2.48
CA SER A 95 -7.40 -7.07 -1.03
C SER A 95 -6.87 -8.30 -0.30
N LYS A 96 -7.13 -9.49 -0.86
CA LYS A 96 -6.70 -10.77 -0.28
C LYS A 96 -5.19 -10.94 -0.25
N HIS A 97 -4.49 -10.58 -1.33
CA HIS A 97 -3.04 -10.78 -1.45
C HIS A 97 -2.20 -9.67 -0.82
N SER A 98 -2.73 -8.45 -0.77
CA SER A 98 -2.01 -7.29 -0.21
C SER A 98 -2.36 -7.01 1.25
N GLY A 99 -3.50 -7.51 1.73
CA GLY A 99 -4.05 -7.18 3.06
C GLY A 99 -4.69 -5.78 3.13
N SER A 100 -4.62 -4.99 2.07
CA SER A 100 -5.26 -3.68 1.98
C SER A 100 -6.77 -3.79 1.75
N PRO A 101 -7.56 -2.77 2.14
CA PRO A 101 -8.97 -2.71 1.80
C PRO A 101 -9.17 -2.71 0.28
N ASP A 102 -10.26 -3.32 -0.18
CA ASP A 102 -10.61 -3.44 -1.60
C ASP A 102 -10.81 -2.09 -2.31
N TYR A 103 -11.05 -1.00 -1.57
CA TYR A 103 -11.20 0.35 -2.11
C TYR A 103 -9.87 1.07 -2.38
N ALA A 104 -8.73 0.54 -1.92
CA ALA A 104 -7.42 1.14 -2.20
C ALA A 104 -7.02 0.98 -3.68
N GLU A 105 -6.22 1.91 -4.17
CA GLU A 105 -5.73 1.93 -5.57
C GLU A 105 -4.36 1.25 -5.69
N GLY A 106 -3.54 1.32 -4.64
CA GLY A 106 -2.29 0.60 -4.50
C GLY A 106 -1.95 0.42 -3.03
N THR A 107 -0.92 -0.38 -2.76
CA THR A 107 -0.29 -0.51 -1.44
C THR A 107 1.06 -1.19 -1.58
N VAL A 108 1.93 -0.98 -0.60
CA VAL A 108 3.16 -1.75 -0.44
C VAL A 108 3.02 -2.70 0.74
N SER A 109 3.27 -3.98 0.49
CA SER A 109 3.34 -4.99 1.56
C SER A 109 4.35 -6.07 1.20
N LEU A 110 5.04 -6.63 2.21
CA LEU A 110 5.98 -7.74 2.01
C LEU A 110 7.07 -7.49 0.93
N GLY A 111 7.48 -6.23 0.75
CA GLY A 111 8.47 -5.84 -0.25
C GLY A 111 7.95 -5.81 -1.69
N VAL A 112 6.63 -5.88 -1.88
CA VAL A 112 5.96 -5.89 -3.17
C VAL A 112 5.03 -4.68 -3.27
N LEU A 113 5.00 -4.05 -4.44
CA LEU A 113 4.00 -3.07 -4.80
C LEU A 113 2.78 -3.78 -5.40
N HIS A 114 1.62 -3.65 -4.74
CA HIS A 114 0.36 -4.23 -5.18
C HIS A 114 -0.51 -3.15 -5.81
N LEU A 115 -1.07 -3.38 -7.00
CA LEU A 115 -1.87 -2.41 -7.74
C LEU A 115 -3.27 -2.96 -8.05
N SER A 116 -4.28 -2.21 -7.59
CA SER A 116 -5.69 -2.57 -7.76
C SER A 116 -6.17 -2.23 -9.17
N PRO A 117 -7.07 -3.05 -9.77
CA PRO A 117 -7.69 -2.73 -11.06
C PRO A 117 -8.52 -1.43 -11.02
N LYS A 118 -8.80 -0.89 -9.82
CA LYS A 118 -9.43 0.42 -9.64
C LYS A 118 -8.66 1.55 -10.36
N LEU A 119 -7.33 1.45 -10.47
CA LEU A 119 -6.51 2.43 -11.20
C LEU A 119 -6.93 2.62 -12.67
N LEU A 120 -7.57 1.62 -13.29
CA LEU A 120 -8.10 1.74 -14.65
C LEU A 120 -9.29 2.70 -14.73
N THR A 121 -9.96 2.98 -13.61
CA THR A 121 -11.08 3.94 -13.53
C THR A 121 -10.63 5.37 -13.30
N THR A 122 -9.36 5.56 -12.90
CA THR A 122 -8.75 6.86 -12.56
C THR A 122 -7.39 7.05 -13.26
N PRO A 123 -7.29 6.88 -14.60
CA PRO A 123 -6.00 6.83 -15.30
C PRO A 123 -5.14 8.10 -15.13
N GLN A 124 -5.77 9.24 -14.88
CA GLN A 124 -5.11 10.53 -14.66
C GLN A 124 -4.35 10.56 -13.31
N ARG A 125 -4.81 9.77 -12.33
CA ARG A 125 -4.18 9.68 -11.00
C ARG A 125 -3.11 8.59 -10.95
N THR A 126 -3.08 7.68 -11.92
CA THR A 126 -2.19 6.51 -11.92
C THR A 126 -0.72 6.87 -11.74
N LYS A 127 -0.21 7.90 -12.41
CA LYS A 127 1.19 8.32 -12.25
C LYS A 127 1.49 8.81 -10.84
N GLY A 128 0.59 9.61 -10.26
CA GLY A 128 0.72 10.13 -8.90
C GLY A 128 0.70 8.99 -7.88
N ILE A 129 -0.30 8.11 -7.95
CA ILE A 129 -0.42 6.95 -7.07
C ILE A 129 0.79 6.02 -7.22
N LEU A 130 1.24 5.73 -8.44
CA LEU A 130 2.41 4.88 -8.66
C LEU A 130 3.68 5.48 -8.03
N THR A 131 3.85 6.81 -8.13
CA THR A 131 4.99 7.52 -7.50
C THR A 131 4.88 7.50 -5.97
N HIS A 132 3.66 7.66 -5.44
CA HIS A 132 3.37 7.62 -4.00
C HIS A 132 3.73 6.24 -3.43
N GLU A 133 3.20 5.17 -4.01
CA GLU A 133 3.45 3.81 -3.51
C GLU A 133 4.92 3.39 -3.68
N LEU A 134 5.59 3.82 -4.76
CA LEU A 134 7.02 3.56 -4.92
C LEU A 134 7.88 4.29 -3.87
N SER A 135 7.44 5.45 -3.38
CA SER A 135 8.08 6.12 -2.23
C SER A 135 7.98 5.28 -0.95
N HIS A 136 6.82 4.66 -0.69
CA HIS A 136 6.67 3.70 0.41
C HIS A 136 7.55 2.47 0.24
N LEU A 137 7.62 1.93 -0.98
CA LEU A 137 8.46 0.77 -1.28
C LEU A 137 9.93 1.09 -1.05
N ASN A 138 10.42 2.25 -1.51
CA ASN A 138 11.81 2.63 -1.31
C ASN A 138 12.16 2.74 0.19
N LEU A 139 11.30 3.39 1.00
CA LEU A 139 11.49 3.43 2.45
C LEU A 139 11.51 2.02 3.07
N LEU A 140 10.58 1.16 2.66
CA LEU A 140 10.50 -0.21 3.15
C LEU A 140 11.78 -1.00 2.83
N LEU A 141 12.32 -0.88 1.63
CA LEU A 141 13.53 -1.59 1.23
C LEU A 141 14.80 -1.02 1.90
N GLN A 142 14.82 0.27 2.22
CA GLN A 142 15.94 0.91 2.93
C GLN A 142 15.99 0.52 4.41
N MET A 143 14.84 0.47 5.08
CA MET A 143 14.76 0.34 6.53
C MET A 143 14.34 -1.06 6.99
N GLY A 144 13.63 -1.81 6.14
CA GLY A 144 12.92 -3.03 6.53
C GLY A 144 11.63 -2.74 7.32
N SER A 145 10.70 -3.70 7.33
CA SER A 145 9.35 -3.51 7.89
C SER A 145 9.34 -3.13 9.37
N LEU A 146 10.24 -3.69 10.18
CA LEU A 146 10.27 -3.48 11.64
C LEU A 146 10.74 -2.07 12.02
N SER A 147 11.68 -1.51 11.27
CA SER A 147 12.14 -0.15 11.49
C SER A 147 11.14 0.84 10.90
N LEU A 148 10.56 0.54 9.73
CA LEU A 148 9.53 1.39 9.14
C LEU A 148 8.28 1.49 10.03
N SER A 149 7.88 0.41 10.73
CA SER A 149 6.73 0.45 11.65
C SER A 149 6.92 1.36 12.88
N GLN A 150 8.15 1.82 13.13
CA GLN A 150 8.47 2.78 14.19
C GLN A 150 8.47 4.23 13.67
N VAL A 151 8.40 4.43 12.35
CA VAL A 151 8.32 5.76 11.75
C VAL A 151 6.87 6.25 11.86
N PRO A 152 6.64 7.49 12.30
CA PRO A 152 5.29 8.05 12.35
C PRO A 152 4.61 8.04 10.97
N SER A 153 3.35 7.63 10.92
CA SER A 153 2.59 7.55 9.66
C SER A 153 2.49 8.90 8.96
N TRP A 154 2.37 10.01 9.69
CA TRP A 154 2.36 11.35 9.09
C TRP A 154 3.61 11.62 8.25
N PHE A 155 4.76 11.07 8.66
CA PHE A 155 6.02 11.25 7.94
C PHE A 155 6.05 10.37 6.68
N THR A 156 5.68 9.10 6.78
CA THR A 156 5.70 8.18 5.63
C THR A 156 4.71 8.62 4.55
N GLU A 157 3.46 8.93 4.94
CA GLU A 157 2.43 9.42 4.04
C GLU A 157 2.75 10.83 3.51
N GLY A 158 3.27 11.71 4.36
CA GLY A 158 3.66 13.07 3.99
C GLY A 158 4.80 13.07 2.98
N LEU A 159 5.82 12.23 3.17
CA LEU A 159 6.91 12.07 2.21
C LEU A 159 6.41 11.50 0.88
N ALA A 160 5.58 10.44 0.90
CA ALA A 160 5.01 9.87 -0.31
C ALA A 160 4.14 10.88 -1.09
N THR A 161 3.35 11.68 -0.39
CA THR A 161 2.55 12.77 -0.97
C THR A 161 3.45 13.87 -1.56
N TYR A 162 4.51 14.27 -0.87
CA TYR A 162 5.48 15.26 -1.37
C TYR A 162 6.20 14.77 -2.63
N VAL A 163 6.71 13.53 -2.63
CA VAL A 163 7.44 12.92 -3.75
C VAL A 163 6.55 12.74 -4.99
N SER A 164 5.26 12.50 -4.77
CA SER A 164 4.27 12.28 -5.84
C SER A 164 3.52 13.53 -6.29
N ASP A 165 3.93 14.73 -5.83
CA ASP A 165 3.27 16.01 -6.15
C ASP A 165 1.76 15.99 -5.82
N GLY A 166 1.41 15.45 -4.64
CA GLY A 166 0.03 15.35 -4.17
C GLY A 166 -0.69 14.03 -4.48
N GLY A 167 -0.03 13.08 -5.16
CA GLY A 167 -0.57 11.74 -5.39
C GLY A 167 -0.95 11.04 -4.08
N GLY A 168 -2.11 10.38 -4.07
CA GLY A 168 -2.68 9.72 -2.88
C GLY A 168 -3.44 10.64 -1.92
N ALA A 169 -3.26 11.97 -2.03
CA ALA A 169 -3.91 12.96 -1.17
C ALA A 169 -5.08 13.70 -1.85
N GLU A 170 -5.51 13.27 -3.05
CA GLU A 170 -6.47 14.01 -3.87
C GLU A 170 -7.88 14.12 -3.23
N THR A 171 -8.18 13.28 -2.24
CA THR A 171 -9.42 13.33 -1.45
C THR A 171 -9.20 13.80 -0.02
N ALA A 172 -7.98 14.23 0.35
CA ALA A 172 -7.68 14.70 1.68
C ALA A 172 -8.34 16.06 1.94
N THR A 173 -8.93 16.22 3.12
CA THR A 173 -9.51 17.49 3.57
C THR A 173 -8.60 18.17 4.59
N THR A 174 -8.80 19.47 4.84
CA THR A 174 -8.11 20.18 5.93
C THR A 174 -8.32 19.52 7.29
N ALA A 175 -9.50 18.92 7.52
CA ALA A 175 -9.76 18.16 8.74
C ALA A 175 -8.89 16.90 8.83
N ASN A 176 -8.70 16.17 7.72
CA ASN A 176 -7.80 15.02 7.67
C ASN A 176 -6.35 15.46 7.97
N ALA A 177 -5.90 16.58 7.41
CA ALA A 177 -4.57 17.12 7.63
C ALA A 177 -4.34 17.54 9.10
N HIS A 178 -5.32 18.21 9.72
CA HIS A 178 -5.26 18.59 11.13
C HIS A 178 -5.18 17.36 12.05
N TYR A 179 -5.98 16.32 11.78
CA TYR A 179 -5.94 15.08 12.56
C TYR A 179 -4.57 14.38 12.49
N ALA A 180 -3.90 14.41 11.33
CA ALA A 180 -2.58 13.78 11.15
C ALA A 180 -1.44 14.48 11.92
N LEU A 181 -1.65 15.70 12.43
CA LEU A 181 -0.68 16.46 13.21
C LEU A 181 -0.86 16.32 14.73
N LEU A 182 -1.94 15.68 15.18
CA LEU A 182 -2.27 15.44 16.60
C LEU A 182 -1.81 14.05 17.04
#